data_AF-A0A6N3J878-F1
#
_entry.id   AF-A0A6N3J878-F1
#
_cell.length_a   1.000
_cell.length_b   1.000
_cell.length_c   1.000
_cell.angle_alpha   90.00
_cell.angle_beta   90.00
_cell.angle_gamma   90.00
#
_symmetry.space_group_name_H-M   'P 1'
#
loop_
_entity.id
_entity.type
_entity.pdbx_description
1 polymer ?
#
loop_
_entity_poly.entity_id
_entity_poly.type
_entity_poly.pdbx_seq_one_letter_code
_entity_poly.pdbx_strand_id
1 'polypeptide(L)'
;MNPLHHQEPSYYDLHRLITWLIVGAAFLSASGVLVAIYAEYQHVGMRVFQMRADFLGDYINSPLAYVFNLSLLAAGISMLISMIGLYLLKLDTFSQYVALTGAWVGTSVVLMGIFPINFLSIHRLVSTSYLLSTLTLHALVIIAGLAPRFICPKPLFYLSIISFCSAMSLSLQLDWSILDFPPCEPQTHFCAVSANMWIQTNLNIIWCLSLAFAMRRLSKILYHRAQLRQLL
;
A
#
# COMPACT_ATOMS: atom_id res chain seq x y z
N MET A 1 -26.24 -20.73 -33.86
CA MET A 1 -25.75 -19.40 -33.40
C MET A 1 -24.80 -19.64 -32.24
N ASN A 2 -23.52 -19.32 -32.42
CA ASN A 2 -22.44 -19.65 -31.50
C ASN A 2 -22.48 -18.75 -30.23
N PRO A 3 -22.39 -19.30 -29.01
CA PRO A 3 -22.44 -18.52 -27.77
C PRO A 3 -21.07 -17.93 -27.34
N LEU A 4 -20.08 -17.89 -28.23
CA LEU A 4 -18.68 -17.59 -27.88
C LEU A 4 -18.29 -16.10 -27.94
N HIS A 5 -19.22 -15.18 -28.22
CA HIS A 5 -18.89 -13.77 -28.50
C HIS A 5 -19.03 -12.77 -27.33
N HIS A 6 -19.33 -13.23 -26.10
CA HIS A 6 -19.61 -12.31 -24.99
C HIS A 6 -18.70 -12.42 -23.75
N GLN A 7 -17.71 -13.32 -23.73
CA GLN A 7 -16.88 -13.50 -22.54
C GLN A 7 -15.55 -12.71 -22.51
N GLU A 8 -15.15 -12.07 -23.61
CA GLU A 8 -13.80 -11.51 -23.72
C GLU A 8 -13.57 -10.02 -23.35
N PRO A 9 -14.47 -9.05 -23.57
CA PRO A 9 -14.12 -7.63 -23.32
C PRO A 9 -13.99 -7.29 -21.82
N SER A 10 -14.83 -7.89 -20.96
CA SER A 10 -14.93 -7.52 -19.54
C SER A 10 -13.66 -7.83 -18.72
N TYR A 11 -12.96 -8.93 -19.01
CA TYR A 11 -11.74 -9.29 -18.27
C TYR A 11 -10.59 -8.31 -18.50
N TYR A 12 -10.46 -7.75 -19.71
CA TYR A 12 -9.40 -6.79 -20.03
C TYR A 12 -9.66 -5.43 -19.40
N ASP A 13 -10.93 -5.00 -19.38
CA ASP A 13 -11.34 -3.76 -18.74
C ASP A 13 -11.07 -3.80 -17.24
N LEU A 14 -11.32 -4.95 -16.59
CA LEU A 14 -11.02 -5.12 -15.16
C LEU A 14 -9.51 -5.04 -14.87
N HIS A 15 -8.63 -5.66 -15.67
CA HIS A 15 -7.18 -5.54 -15.49
C HIS A 15 -6.69 -4.09 -15.67
N ARG A 16 -7.23 -3.35 -16.64
CA ARG A 16 -6.90 -1.94 -16.86
C ARG A 16 -7.38 -1.08 -15.70
N LEU A 17 -8.59 -1.30 -15.22
CA LEU A 17 -9.15 -0.62 -14.07
C LEU A 17 -8.27 -0.83 -12.83
N ILE A 18 -7.93 -2.08 -12.50
CA ILE A 18 -7.05 -2.43 -11.37
C ILE A 18 -5.71 -1.70 -11.50
N THR A 19 -5.09 -1.74 -12.69
CA THR A 19 -3.79 -1.08 -12.93
C THR A 19 -3.88 0.42 -12.66
N TRP A 20 -4.90 1.10 -13.19
CA TRP A 20 -5.06 2.54 -13.00
C TRP A 20 -5.43 2.93 -11.57
N LEU A 21 -6.22 2.11 -10.87
CA LEU A 21 -6.53 2.33 -9.46
C LEU A 21 -5.29 2.21 -8.57
N ILE A 22 -4.41 1.23 -8.82
CA ILE A 22 -3.16 1.09 -8.06
C ILE A 22 -2.21 2.26 -8.35
N VAL A 23 -2.07 2.68 -9.61
CA VAL A 23 -1.29 3.87 -9.98
C VAL A 23 -1.87 5.13 -9.33
N GLY A 24 -3.21 5.28 -9.35
CA GLY A 24 -3.92 6.37 -8.70
C GLY A 24 -3.67 6.39 -7.19
N ALA A 25 -3.73 5.23 -6.52
CA ALA A 25 -3.42 5.11 -5.10
C ALA A 25 -1.99 5.58 -4.77
N ALA A 26 -1.01 5.15 -5.56
CA ALA A 26 0.38 5.58 -5.40
C ALA A 26 0.56 7.09 -5.63
N PHE A 27 -0.11 7.65 -6.64
CA PHE A 27 -0.02 9.08 -6.94
C PHE A 27 -0.72 9.95 -5.89
N LEU A 28 -1.89 9.55 -5.42
CA LEU A 28 -2.64 10.26 -4.38
C LEU A 28 -1.86 10.26 -3.06
N SER A 29 -1.35 9.10 -2.64
CA SER A 29 -0.52 9.00 -1.44
C SER A 29 0.77 9.82 -1.55
N ALA A 30 1.51 9.70 -2.66
CA ALA A 30 2.75 10.45 -2.86
C ALA A 30 2.51 11.97 -2.88
N SER A 31 1.47 12.44 -3.58
CA SER A 31 1.16 13.87 -3.65
C SER A 31 0.68 14.43 -2.32
N GLY A 32 -0.19 13.72 -1.60
CA GLY A 32 -0.65 14.17 -0.28
C GLY A 32 0.47 14.21 0.76
N VAL A 33 1.33 13.18 0.79
CA VAL A 33 2.54 13.16 1.63
C VAL A 33 3.46 14.32 1.27
N LEU A 34 3.74 14.56 -0.02
CA LEU A 34 4.65 15.63 -0.45
C LEU A 34 4.12 17.02 -0.09
N VAL A 35 2.82 17.27 -0.29
CA VAL A 35 2.19 18.56 0.04
C VAL A 35 2.21 18.79 1.55
N ALA A 36 1.89 17.77 2.36
CA ALA A 36 1.92 17.87 3.81
C ALA A 36 3.35 18.09 4.35
N ILE A 37 4.34 17.35 3.83
CA ILE A 37 5.75 17.57 4.15
C ILE A 37 6.17 18.99 3.78
N TYR A 38 5.82 19.46 2.58
CA TYR A 38 6.21 20.79 2.13
C TYR A 38 5.65 21.88 3.05
N ALA A 39 4.39 21.75 3.47
CA ALA A 39 3.77 22.66 4.42
C ALA A 39 4.48 22.62 5.78
N GLU A 40 4.68 21.43 6.35
CA GLU A 40 5.39 21.26 7.63
C GLU A 40 6.83 21.76 7.58
N TYR A 41 7.52 21.53 6.47
CA TYR A 41 8.87 22.01 6.26
C TYR A 41 8.96 23.54 6.37
N GLN A 42 7.92 24.29 5.98
CA GLN A 42 7.92 25.75 6.18
C GLN A 42 7.87 26.15 7.65
N HIS A 43 7.34 25.29 8.54
CA HIS A 43 7.19 25.58 9.97
C HIS A 43 8.37 25.05 10.81
N VAL A 44 8.79 23.80 10.57
CA VAL A 44 9.80 23.11 11.40
C VAL A 44 11.12 22.82 10.67
N GLY A 45 11.22 23.15 9.38
CA GLY A 45 12.40 22.92 8.55
C GLY A 45 12.73 21.44 8.40
N MET A 46 14.03 21.11 8.37
CA MET A 46 14.53 19.73 8.19
C MET A 46 14.11 18.76 9.31
N ARG A 47 13.60 19.27 10.44
CA ARG A 47 13.10 18.42 11.55
C ARG A 47 11.88 17.59 11.16
N VAL A 48 11.17 17.95 10.07
CA VAL A 48 10.04 17.17 9.54
C VAL A 48 10.42 15.71 9.25
N PHE A 49 11.67 15.44 8.84
CA PHE A 49 12.13 14.08 8.54
C PHE A 49 12.51 13.27 9.80
N GLN A 50 12.54 13.90 10.97
CA GLN A 50 12.76 13.26 12.27
C GLN A 50 11.44 13.09 13.05
N MET A 51 10.37 13.74 12.59
CA MET A 51 9.02 13.56 13.08
C MET A 51 8.43 12.25 12.55
N ARG A 52 7.61 11.57 13.36
CA ARG A 52 6.90 10.38 12.89
C ARG A 52 5.88 10.79 11.81
N ALA A 53 5.76 9.99 10.75
CA ALA A 53 4.95 10.33 9.58
C ALA A 53 3.44 10.39 9.88
N ASP A 54 2.97 9.69 10.92
CA ASP A 54 1.58 9.69 11.38
C ASP A 54 1.13 11.06 11.93
N PHE A 55 2.05 11.85 12.49
CA PHE A 55 1.73 13.20 12.97
C PHE A 55 1.42 14.20 11.84
N LEU A 56 1.77 13.91 10.57
CA LEU A 56 1.33 14.74 9.46
C LEU A 56 -0.19 14.82 9.35
N GLY A 57 -0.91 13.80 9.86
CA GLY A 57 -2.36 13.77 9.92
C GLY A 57 -2.97 14.45 11.14
N ASP A 58 -2.18 15.11 12.00
CA ASP A 58 -2.69 15.78 13.20
C ASP A 58 -3.40 17.11 12.86
N TYR A 59 -4.73 17.14 12.98
CA TYR A 59 -5.53 18.34 12.71
C TYR A 59 -5.25 19.54 13.62
N ILE A 60 -4.64 19.32 14.79
CA ILE A 60 -4.36 20.38 15.75
C ILE A 60 -2.99 21.00 15.48
N ASN A 61 -1.99 20.17 15.18
CA ASN A 61 -0.59 20.59 15.15
C ASN A 61 0.03 20.64 13.75
N SER A 62 -0.55 19.96 12.75
CA SER A 62 0.02 19.86 11.41
C SER A 62 -0.72 20.73 10.38
N PRO A 63 -0.02 21.60 9.63
CA PRO A 63 -0.57 22.35 8.52
C PRO A 63 -0.95 21.38 7.39
N LEU A 64 -2.12 21.59 6.80
CA LEU A 64 -2.66 20.73 5.74
C LEU A 64 -2.83 19.25 6.14
N ALA A 65 -3.01 18.95 7.43
CA ALA A 65 -3.35 17.60 7.89
C ALA A 65 -4.57 17.00 7.17
N TYR A 66 -5.53 17.83 6.76
CA TYR A 66 -6.68 17.39 5.95
C TYR A 66 -6.27 16.89 4.56
N VAL A 67 -5.25 17.47 3.93
CA VAL A 67 -4.74 17.01 2.63
C VAL A 67 -4.09 15.64 2.81
N PHE A 68 -3.28 15.47 3.86
CA PHE A 68 -2.67 14.19 4.20
C PHE A 68 -3.74 13.12 4.43
N ASN A 69 -4.70 13.36 5.32
CA ASN A 69 -5.73 12.38 5.68
C ASN A 69 -6.67 12.05 4.50
N LEU A 70 -7.09 13.04 3.71
CA LEU A 70 -7.92 12.81 2.52
C LEU A 70 -7.14 12.04 1.43
N SER A 71 -5.83 12.29 1.30
CA SER A 71 -5.00 11.54 0.37
C SER A 71 -4.86 10.07 0.76
N LEU A 72 -4.69 9.78 2.06
CA LEU A 72 -4.69 8.42 2.59
C LEU A 72 -6.05 7.76 2.36
N LEU A 73 -7.14 8.46 2.65
CA LEU A 73 -8.49 7.97 2.41
C LEU A 73 -8.70 7.58 0.94
N ALA A 74 -8.40 8.49 0.01
CA ALA A 74 -8.58 8.27 -1.42
C ALA A 74 -7.65 7.18 -1.98
N ALA A 75 -6.40 7.12 -1.50
CA ALA A 75 -5.46 6.07 -1.86
C ALA A 75 -5.90 4.71 -1.31
N GLY A 76 -6.37 4.65 -0.07
CA GLY A 76 -6.90 3.45 0.57
C GLY A 76 -8.14 2.90 -0.14
N ILE A 77 -9.08 3.76 -0.53
CA ILE A 77 -10.26 3.37 -1.32
C ILE A 77 -9.83 2.81 -2.69
N SER A 78 -8.92 3.50 -3.38
CA SER A 78 -8.42 3.08 -4.67
C SER A 78 -7.72 1.71 -4.59
N MET A 79 -6.89 1.52 -3.56
CA MET A 79 -6.23 0.25 -3.28
C MET A 79 -7.26 -0.84 -2.96
N LEU A 80 -8.23 -0.58 -2.09
CA LEU A 80 -9.27 -1.54 -1.71
C LEU A 80 -10.07 -2.03 -2.92
N ILE A 81 -10.55 -1.11 -3.77
CA ILE A 81 -11.28 -1.46 -4.99
C ILE A 81 -10.38 -2.28 -5.93
N SER A 82 -9.11 -1.90 -6.08
CA SER A 82 -8.17 -2.64 -6.93
C SER A 82 -7.94 -4.08 -6.44
N MET A 83 -7.88 -4.28 -5.12
CA MET A 83 -7.69 -5.60 -4.51
C MET A 83 -8.95 -6.46 -4.61
N ILE A 84 -10.14 -5.87 -4.46
CA ILE A 84 -11.40 -6.55 -4.76
C ILE A 84 -11.43 -6.97 -6.24
N GLY A 85 -11.02 -6.10 -7.15
CA GLY A 85 -10.89 -6.44 -8.57
C GLY A 85 -9.93 -7.62 -8.80
N LEU A 86 -8.77 -7.60 -8.15
CA LEU A 86 -7.79 -8.69 -8.23
C LEU A 86 -8.35 -10.02 -7.71
N TYR A 87 -9.13 -9.98 -6.63
CA TYR A 87 -9.81 -11.16 -6.09
C TYR A 87 -10.82 -11.74 -7.09
N LEU A 88 -11.60 -10.87 -7.75
CA LEU A 88 -12.60 -11.26 -8.74
C LEU A 88 -12.00 -11.85 -10.01
N LEU A 89 -10.75 -11.52 -10.35
CA LEU A 89 -10.06 -12.12 -11.50
C LEU A 89 -9.76 -13.62 -11.32
N LYS A 90 -9.78 -14.15 -10.08
CA LYS A 90 -9.61 -15.59 -9.77
C LYS A 90 -8.43 -16.24 -10.52
N LEU A 91 -7.30 -15.54 -10.62
CA LEU A 91 -6.13 -16.01 -11.38
C LEU A 91 -5.55 -17.29 -10.77
N ASP A 92 -5.37 -17.31 -9.45
CA ASP A 92 -4.84 -18.42 -8.66
C ASP A 92 -5.23 -18.24 -7.19
N THR A 93 -5.28 -19.32 -6.41
CA THR A 93 -5.56 -19.29 -4.96
C THR A 93 -4.57 -18.39 -4.23
N PHE A 94 -3.31 -18.39 -4.67
CA PHE A 94 -2.29 -17.51 -4.09
C PHE A 94 -2.58 -16.02 -4.34
N SER A 95 -2.98 -15.67 -5.57
CA SER A 95 -3.37 -14.31 -5.93
C SER A 95 -4.58 -13.84 -5.12
N GLN A 96 -5.47 -14.75 -4.72
CA GLN A 96 -6.60 -14.43 -3.86
C GLN A 96 -6.17 -14.09 -2.43
N TYR A 97 -5.19 -14.79 -1.85
CA TYR A 97 -4.65 -14.43 -0.54
C TYR A 97 -3.95 -13.07 -0.57
N VAL A 98 -3.19 -12.76 -1.63
CA VAL A 98 -2.59 -11.43 -1.83
C VAL A 98 -3.67 -10.36 -1.97
N ALA A 99 -4.75 -10.64 -2.69
CA ALA A 99 -5.86 -9.71 -2.83
C ALA A 99 -6.60 -9.48 -1.49
N LEU A 100 -6.84 -10.52 -0.70
CA LEU A 100 -7.49 -10.41 0.61
C LEU A 100 -6.64 -9.62 1.61
N THR A 101 -5.33 -9.90 1.66
CA THR A 101 -4.40 -9.17 2.53
C THR A 101 -4.19 -7.73 2.05
N GLY A 102 -4.12 -7.50 0.74
CA GLY A 102 -4.10 -6.16 0.16
C GLY A 102 -5.38 -5.37 0.44
N ALA A 103 -6.54 -6.02 0.44
CA ALA A 103 -7.81 -5.40 0.84
C ALA A 103 -7.78 -5.02 2.33
N TRP A 104 -7.24 -5.88 3.20
CA TRP A 104 -7.04 -5.56 4.62
C TRP A 104 -6.09 -4.36 4.82
N VAL A 105 -4.99 -4.29 4.07
CA VAL A 105 -4.10 -3.10 4.06
C VAL A 105 -4.90 -1.86 3.63
N GLY A 106 -5.62 -1.93 2.51
CA GLY A 106 -6.43 -0.83 1.99
C GLY A 106 -7.48 -0.34 2.99
N THR A 107 -8.21 -1.25 3.64
CA THR A 107 -9.17 -0.91 4.70
C THR A 107 -8.48 -0.23 5.89
N SER A 108 -7.31 -0.71 6.31
CA SER A 108 -6.56 -0.08 7.40
C SER A 108 -6.12 1.34 7.02
N VAL A 109 -5.68 1.56 5.77
CA VAL A 109 -5.32 2.90 5.26
C VAL A 109 -6.54 3.84 5.22
N VAL A 110 -7.70 3.36 4.76
CA VAL A 110 -8.96 4.11 4.79
C VAL A 110 -9.28 4.55 6.21
N LEU A 111 -9.22 3.60 7.15
CA LEU A 111 -9.52 3.88 8.56
C LEU A 111 -8.51 4.84 9.19
N MET A 112 -7.23 4.82 8.80
CA MET A 112 -6.25 5.82 9.27
C MET A 112 -6.59 7.24 8.79
N GLY A 113 -7.15 7.38 7.58
CA GLY A 113 -7.62 8.67 7.07
C GLY A 113 -8.91 9.16 7.75
N ILE A 114 -9.82 8.25 8.13
CA ILE A 114 -11.07 8.57 8.85
C ILE A 114 -10.79 8.89 10.33
N PHE A 115 -9.91 8.11 10.95
CA PHE A 115 -9.51 8.22 12.35
C PHE A 115 -8.03 8.58 12.43
N PRO A 116 -7.68 9.85 12.15
CA PRO A 116 -6.32 10.33 12.29
C PRO A 116 -5.90 10.35 13.77
N ILE A 117 -4.63 10.70 14.00
CA ILE A 117 -3.98 10.62 15.31
C ILE A 117 -4.71 11.36 16.45
N ASN A 118 -5.55 12.36 16.11
CA ASN A 118 -6.44 13.03 17.06
C ASN A 118 -7.39 12.06 17.78
N PHE A 119 -7.77 10.94 17.15
CA PHE A 119 -8.54 9.84 17.74
C PHE A 119 -7.62 8.71 18.21
N LEU A 120 -6.73 9.03 19.15
CA LEU A 120 -5.56 8.22 19.54
C LEU A 120 -5.86 6.72 19.73
N SER A 121 -6.89 6.37 20.50
CA SER A 121 -7.21 4.97 20.81
C SER A 121 -7.57 4.15 19.57
N ILE A 122 -8.36 4.72 18.65
CA ILE A 122 -8.76 4.04 17.41
C ILE A 122 -7.59 4.04 16.42
N HIS A 123 -6.89 5.18 16.31
CA HIS A 123 -5.75 5.31 15.42
C HIS A 123 -4.66 4.28 15.70
N ARG A 124 -4.32 4.05 16.98
CA ARG A 124 -3.35 3.03 17.43
C ARG A 124 -3.73 1.62 16.99
N LEU A 125 -4.99 1.24 17.17
CA LEU A 125 -5.51 -0.06 16.74
C LEU A 125 -5.41 -0.22 15.22
N VAL A 126 -5.85 0.81 14.48
CA VAL A 126 -5.86 0.78 13.02
C VAL A 126 -4.44 0.80 12.44
N SER A 127 -3.53 1.59 13.01
CA SER A 127 -2.12 1.64 12.61
C SER A 127 -1.41 0.30 12.86
N THR A 128 -1.72 -0.35 13.99
CA THR A 128 -1.23 -1.71 14.27
C THR A 128 -1.81 -2.73 13.27
N SER A 129 -3.11 -2.64 12.95
CA SER A 129 -3.74 -3.46 11.91
C SER A 129 -3.07 -3.26 10.54
N TYR A 130 -2.73 -2.02 10.18
CA TYR A 130 -1.99 -1.70 8.96
C TYR A 130 -0.59 -2.34 8.97
N LEU A 131 0.13 -2.29 10.09
CA LEU A 131 1.44 -2.91 10.23
C LEU A 131 1.38 -4.44 10.05
N LEU A 132 0.46 -5.11 10.74
CA LEU A 132 0.26 -6.56 10.67
C LEU A 132 -0.17 -7.03 9.28
N SER A 133 -1.12 -6.30 8.66
CA SER A 133 -1.57 -6.61 7.30
C SER A 133 -0.46 -6.40 6.27
N THR A 134 0.35 -5.35 6.42
CA THR A 134 1.52 -5.09 5.56
C THR A 134 2.59 -6.18 5.70
N LEU A 135 2.88 -6.62 6.94
CA LEU A 135 3.78 -7.76 7.19
C LEU A 135 3.29 -9.03 6.51
N THR A 136 2.00 -9.33 6.68
CA THR A 136 1.38 -10.52 6.09
C THR A 136 1.41 -10.46 4.56
N LEU A 137 1.08 -9.32 3.97
CA LEU A 137 1.11 -9.10 2.53
C LEU A 137 2.51 -9.34 1.95
N HIS A 138 3.54 -8.74 2.54
CA HIS A 138 4.91 -8.91 2.06
C HIS A 138 5.42 -10.32 2.26
N ALA A 139 5.11 -10.96 3.39
CA ALA A 139 5.45 -12.36 3.64
C ALA A 139 4.83 -13.29 2.58
N LEU A 140 3.55 -13.07 2.24
CA LEU A 140 2.90 -13.80 1.15
C LEU A 140 3.66 -13.61 -0.15
N VAL A 141 3.91 -12.37 -0.60
CA VAL A 141 4.61 -12.15 -1.88
C VAL A 141 6.00 -12.77 -1.91
N ILE A 142 6.73 -12.78 -0.78
CA ILE A 142 8.02 -13.49 -0.67
C ILE A 142 7.82 -15.01 -0.87
N ILE A 143 6.86 -15.62 -0.18
CA ILE A 143 6.53 -17.05 -0.34
C ILE A 143 6.18 -17.34 -1.80
N ALA A 144 5.42 -16.46 -2.46
CA ALA A 144 5.07 -16.56 -3.87
C ALA A 144 6.30 -16.57 -4.78
N GLY A 145 7.29 -15.72 -4.49
CA GLY A 145 8.51 -15.61 -5.29
C GLY A 145 9.46 -16.79 -5.11
N LEU A 146 9.40 -17.49 -3.96
CA LEU A 146 10.19 -18.69 -3.70
C LEU A 146 9.54 -19.95 -4.30
N ALA A 147 8.22 -19.97 -4.42
CA ALA A 147 7.49 -21.10 -4.96
C ALA A 147 7.53 -21.09 -6.51
N PRO A 148 8.10 -22.12 -7.17
CA PRO A 148 8.31 -22.14 -8.62
C PRO A 148 7.03 -22.19 -9.45
N ARG A 149 5.87 -22.41 -8.80
CA ARG A 149 4.56 -22.50 -9.45
C ARG A 149 3.91 -21.14 -9.71
N PHE A 150 4.32 -20.09 -9.00
CA PHE A 150 3.67 -18.78 -9.08
C PHE A 150 4.46 -17.79 -9.95
N ILE A 151 3.73 -16.94 -10.69
CA ILE A 151 4.32 -15.89 -11.50
C ILE A 151 4.53 -14.66 -10.62
N CYS A 152 5.70 -14.52 -10.02
CA CYS A 152 6.09 -13.32 -9.26
C CYS A 152 7.19 -12.53 -10.00
N PRO A 153 6.94 -11.27 -10.38
CA PRO A 153 7.98 -10.43 -10.95
C PRO A 153 9.13 -10.17 -9.97
N LYS A 154 10.37 -10.27 -10.45
CA LYS A 154 11.57 -10.02 -9.63
C LYS A 154 11.55 -8.68 -8.87
N PRO A 155 11.15 -7.53 -9.47
CA PRO A 155 11.11 -6.26 -8.74
C PRO A 155 10.17 -6.29 -7.54
N LEU A 156 9.00 -6.91 -7.70
CA LEU A 156 8.00 -7.03 -6.65
C LEU A 156 8.50 -7.93 -5.51
N PHE A 157 9.20 -9.01 -5.84
CA PHE A 157 9.82 -9.90 -4.87
C PHE A 157 10.89 -9.19 -4.02
N TYR A 158 11.88 -8.55 -4.65
CA TYR A 158 12.95 -7.86 -3.91
C TYR A 158 12.42 -6.69 -3.07
N LEU A 159 11.48 -5.91 -3.62
CA LEU A 159 10.82 -4.85 -2.84
C LEU A 159 10.08 -5.43 -1.64
N SER A 160 9.38 -6.56 -1.79
CA SER A 160 8.68 -7.20 -0.67
C SER A 160 9.63 -7.66 0.43
N ILE A 161 10.84 -8.14 0.11
CA ILE A 161 11.86 -8.48 1.13
C ILE A 161 12.26 -7.22 1.91
N ILE A 162 12.60 -6.13 1.21
CA ILE A 162 13.03 -4.89 1.87
C ILE A 162 11.89 -4.31 2.72
N SER A 163 10.67 -4.27 2.19
CA SER A 163 9.48 -3.83 2.91
C SER A 163 9.14 -4.73 4.10
N PHE A 164 9.35 -6.04 3.99
CA PHE A 164 9.15 -6.97 5.10
C PHE A 164 10.15 -6.71 6.22
N CYS A 165 11.43 -6.52 5.90
CA CYS A 165 12.45 -6.18 6.90
C CYS A 165 12.14 -4.85 7.59
N SER A 166 11.71 -3.83 6.85
CA SER A 166 11.33 -2.53 7.42
C SER A 166 10.09 -2.64 8.31
N ALA A 167 9.05 -3.35 7.88
CA ALA A 167 7.85 -3.59 8.68
C ALA A 167 8.14 -4.44 9.93
N MET A 168 9.04 -5.43 9.83
CA MET A 168 9.48 -6.23 10.97
C MET A 168 10.25 -5.36 11.96
N SER A 169 11.13 -4.47 11.48
CA SER A 169 11.83 -3.52 12.34
C SER A 169 10.86 -2.60 13.08
N LEU A 170 9.80 -2.11 12.42
CA LEU A 170 8.74 -1.34 13.08
C LEU A 170 7.99 -2.16 14.13
N SER A 171 7.64 -3.42 13.81
CA SER A 171 6.96 -4.34 14.74
C SER A 171 7.76 -4.57 16.03
N LEU A 172 9.09 -4.61 15.93
CA LEU A 172 9.98 -4.73 17.09
C LEU A 172 10.09 -3.43 17.92
N GLN A 173 9.82 -2.27 17.31
CA GLN A 173 9.82 -0.96 17.97
C GLN A 173 8.44 -0.56 18.52
N LEU A 174 7.39 -1.30 18.17
CA LEU A 174 6.03 -1.07 18.65
C LEU A 174 5.89 -1.54 20.10
N ASP A 175 5.35 -0.69 20.96
CA ASP A 175 4.93 -1.11 22.30
C ASP A 175 3.56 -1.79 22.21
N TRP A 176 3.58 -3.12 22.32
CA TRP A 176 2.39 -3.97 22.22
C TRP A 176 1.37 -3.78 23.35
N SER A 177 1.76 -3.13 24.46
CA SER A 177 0.84 -2.87 25.57
C SER A 177 -0.09 -1.69 25.28
N ILE A 178 0.42 -0.67 24.57
CA ILE A 178 -0.31 0.56 24.24
C ILE A 178 -0.66 0.66 22.75
N LEU A 179 -0.10 -0.21 21.91
CA LEU A 179 -0.25 -0.23 20.44
C LEU A 179 0.23 1.08 19.78
N ASP A 180 1.34 1.62 20.27
CA ASP A 180 1.92 2.88 19.78
C ASP A 180 3.46 2.77 19.75
N PHE A 181 4.08 3.69 19.04
CA PHE A 181 5.52 3.81 18.97
C PHE A 181 6.02 4.84 19.99
N PRO A 182 7.25 4.71 20.51
CA PRO A 182 7.81 5.70 21.40
C PRO A 182 7.89 7.08 20.71
N PRO A 183 7.68 8.18 21.44
CA PRO A 183 7.75 9.52 20.88
C PRO A 183 9.19 9.84 20.42
N CYS A 184 9.32 10.58 19.32
CA CYS A 184 10.60 11.10 18.86
C CYS A 184 10.89 12.44 19.57
N GLU A 185 11.93 12.49 20.41
CA GLU A 185 12.34 13.74 21.04
C GLU A 185 13.13 14.64 20.06
N PRO A 186 12.74 15.91 19.89
CA PRO A 186 13.21 16.73 18.77
C PRO A 186 14.64 17.33 18.91
N GLN A 187 15.42 16.99 19.94
CA GLN A 187 16.65 17.77 20.25
C GLN A 187 17.96 17.00 20.41
N THR A 188 17.98 15.68 20.59
CA THR A 188 19.23 15.01 21.02
C THR A 188 19.64 13.81 20.19
N HIS A 189 18.72 13.08 19.53
CA HIS A 189 19.05 11.82 18.85
C HIS A 189 18.27 11.57 17.56
N PHE A 190 18.89 10.81 16.64
CA PHE A 190 18.24 10.30 15.44
C PHE A 190 17.08 9.36 15.83
N CYS A 191 15.85 9.67 15.40
CA CYS A 191 14.69 8.84 15.69
C CYS A 191 14.57 7.68 14.70
N ALA A 192 15.02 6.50 15.12
CA ALA A 192 14.96 5.29 14.30
C ALA A 192 13.53 4.90 13.91
N VAL A 193 12.55 5.15 14.78
CA VAL A 193 11.13 4.91 14.51
C VAL A 193 10.66 5.76 13.32
N SER A 194 10.88 7.08 13.39
CA SER A 194 10.50 8.01 12.32
C SER A 194 11.15 7.61 10.99
N ALA A 195 12.47 7.33 10.99
CA ALA A 195 13.17 6.90 9.80
C ALA A 195 12.57 5.62 9.20
N ASN A 196 12.25 4.61 10.03
CA ASN A 196 11.63 3.38 9.56
C ASN A 196 10.20 3.60 9.03
N MET A 197 9.40 4.47 9.65
CA MET A 197 8.07 4.83 9.15
C MET A 197 8.14 5.51 7.78
N TRP A 198 9.10 6.42 7.60
CA TRP A 198 9.36 7.08 6.34
C TRP A 198 9.80 6.11 5.25
N ILE A 199 10.74 5.22 5.57
CA ILE A 199 11.20 4.16 4.67
C ILE A 199 10.02 3.26 4.28
N GLN A 200 9.25 2.77 5.26
CA GLN A 200 8.10 1.90 5.02
C GLN A 200 7.04 2.56 4.12
N THR A 201 6.76 3.85 4.34
CA THR A 201 5.80 4.61 3.54
C THR A 201 6.23 4.69 2.08
N ASN A 202 7.49 5.07 1.84
CA ASN A 202 8.05 5.16 0.48
C ASN A 202 8.13 3.78 -0.21
N LEU A 203 8.55 2.75 0.53
CA LEU A 203 8.60 1.38 0.03
C LEU A 203 7.21 0.89 -0.38
N ASN A 204 6.17 1.18 0.40
CA ASN A 204 4.80 0.79 0.04
C ASN A 204 4.28 1.52 -1.20
N ILE A 205 4.60 2.81 -1.38
CA ILE A 205 4.25 3.56 -2.60
C ILE A 205 4.94 2.93 -3.83
N ILE A 206 6.24 2.65 -3.74
CA ILE A 206 7.01 2.04 -4.82
C ILE A 206 6.51 0.62 -5.09
N TRP A 207 6.15 -0.12 -4.06
CA TRP A 207 5.59 -1.46 -4.15
C TRP A 207 4.26 -1.45 -4.92
N CYS A 208 3.37 -0.48 -4.66
CA CYS A 208 2.13 -0.30 -5.42
C CYS A 208 2.43 -0.09 -6.91
N LEU A 209 3.38 0.78 -7.26
CA LEU A 209 3.77 0.97 -8.66
C LEU A 209 4.30 -0.32 -9.29
N SER A 210 5.14 -1.06 -8.56
CA SER A 210 5.66 -2.37 -9.00
C SER A 210 4.54 -3.37 -9.27
N LEU A 211 3.54 -3.43 -8.40
CA LEU A 211 2.34 -4.26 -8.59
C LEU A 211 1.53 -3.82 -9.81
N ALA A 212 1.34 -2.51 -10.02
CA ALA A 212 0.65 -2.02 -11.21
C ALA A 212 1.36 -2.44 -12.51
N PHE A 213 2.69 -2.33 -12.55
CA PHE A 213 3.48 -2.80 -13.70
C PHE A 213 3.39 -4.32 -13.88
N ALA A 214 3.39 -5.08 -12.79
CA ALA A 214 3.17 -6.53 -12.80
C ALA A 214 1.82 -6.90 -13.44
N MET A 215 0.74 -6.25 -12.98
CA MET A 215 -0.62 -6.47 -13.50
C MET A 215 -0.75 -6.08 -14.97
N ARG A 216 -0.14 -4.95 -15.37
CA ARG A 216 -0.10 -4.53 -16.78
C ARG A 216 0.65 -5.51 -17.67
N ARG A 217 1.73 -6.13 -17.16
CA ARG A 217 2.47 -7.15 -17.90
C ARG A 217 1.64 -8.43 -18.03
N LEU A 218 0.98 -8.85 -16.95
CA LEU A 218 0.13 -10.04 -16.95
C LEU A 218 -1.03 -9.89 -17.94
N SER A 219 -1.69 -8.73 -17.96
CA SER A 219 -2.81 -8.47 -18.88
C SER A 219 -2.41 -8.57 -20.34
N LYS A 220 -1.21 -8.06 -20.72
CA LYS A 220 -0.67 -8.21 -22.08
C LYS A 220 -0.39 -9.67 -22.45
N ILE A 221 0.14 -10.46 -21.53
CA ILE A 221 0.43 -11.89 -21.77
C ILE A 221 -0.88 -12.66 -21.98
N LEU A 222 -1.87 -12.43 -21.12
CA LEU A 222 -3.20 -13.04 -21.24
C LEU A 222 -3.89 -12.63 -22.54
N TYR A 223 -3.78 -11.35 -22.93
CA TYR A 223 -4.29 -10.82 -24.20
C TYR A 223 -3.73 -11.56 -25.40
N HIS A 224 -2.40 -11.70 -25.46
CA HIS A 224 -1.77 -12.36 -26.59
C HIS A 224 -2.13 -13.85 -26.69
N ARG A 225 -2.27 -14.53 -25.53
CA ARG A 225 -2.73 -15.92 -25.47
C ARG A 225 -4.18 -16.10 -25.92
N ALA A 226 -5.06 -15.15 -25.60
CA ALA A 226 -6.45 -15.19 -26.05
C ALA A 226 -6.55 -15.01 -27.58
N GLN A 227 -5.82 -14.03 -28.15
CA GLN A 227 -5.78 -13.84 -29.60
C GLN A 227 -5.27 -15.09 -30.33
N LEU A 228 -4.22 -15.75 -29.82
CA LEU A 228 -3.70 -16.99 -30.41
C LEU A 228 -4.72 -18.14 -30.39
N ARG A 229 -5.59 -18.22 -29.36
CA ARG A 229 -6.67 -19.22 -29.31
C ARG A 229 -7.81 -18.94 -30.27
N GLN A 230 -8.00 -17.69 -30.69
CA GLN A 230 -9.03 -17.34 -31.69
C GLN A 230 -8.59 -17.62 -33.13
N LEU A 231 -7.28 -17.77 -33.35
CA LEU A 231 -6.70 -18.04 -34.67
C LEU A 231 -6.54 -19.55 -34.95
N LEU A 232 -6.71 -20.41 -33.95
CA LEU A 232 -6.66 -21.87 -34.03
C LEU A 232 -8.08 -22.45 -33.97
#